data_AF-B4WH68-F1
#
_entry.id   AF-B4WH68-F1
#
_cell.length_a   1.000
_cell.length_b   1.000
_cell.length_c   1.000
_cell.angle_alpha   90.00
_cell.angle_beta   90.00
_cell.angle_gamma   90.00
#
_symmetry.space_group_name_H-M   'P 1'
#
loop_
_entity.id
_entity.type
_entity.pdbx_description
1 polymer ?
#
loop_
_entity_poly.entity_id
_entity_poly.type
_entity_poly.pdbx_seq_one_letter_code
_entity_poly.pdbx_strand_id
1 'polypeptide(L)' 'MVLVTPDKTWYSKVRAKEVAVIVKQHLLGNRPVKYMLYPQVHGSQQNSIWIWAIAFALLMAFCIGIAVVIGRRYVPT' A
#
# COMPACT_ATOMS: atom_id res chain seq x y z
N MET A 1 -25.65 4.65 4.74
CA MET A 1 -24.31 4.28 4.23
C MET A 1 -24.29 4.68 2.76
N VAL A 2 -23.18 5.22 2.24
CA VAL A 2 -23.10 5.71 0.85
C VAL A 2 -21.87 5.11 0.17
N LEU A 3 -22.06 4.54 -1.02
CA LEU A 3 -20.99 4.01 -1.87
C LEU A 3 -20.74 4.99 -3.03
N VAL A 4 -19.47 5.32 -3.26
CA VAL A 4 -19.04 6.10 -4.43
C VAL A 4 -18.26 5.19 -5.38
N THR A 5 -18.69 5.14 -6.64
CA THR A 5 -18.04 4.44 -7.75
C THR A 5 -17.43 5.45 -8.73
N PRO A 6 -16.31 5.13 -9.40
CA PRO A 6 -15.63 3.84 -9.49
C PRO A 6 -14.69 3.50 -8.32
N ASP A 7 -14.39 4.45 -7.43
CA ASP A 7 -13.38 4.32 -6.36
C ASP A 7 -13.72 3.32 -5.25
N LYS A 8 -14.87 2.63 -5.34
CA LYS A 8 -15.40 1.65 -4.37
C LYS A 8 -15.30 2.15 -2.92
N THR A 9 -15.47 3.45 -2.73
CA THR A 9 -15.26 4.11 -1.44
C THR A 9 -16.55 4.12 -0.64
N TRP A 10 -16.51 3.49 0.52
CA TRP A 10 -17.64 3.43 1.46
C TRP A 10 -17.57 4.53 2.52
N TYR A 11 -18.62 5.34 2.59
CA TYR A 11 -18.83 6.33 3.64
C TYR A 11 -19.89 5.86 4.64
N SER A 12 -19.55 5.97 5.92
CA SER A 12 -20.44 5.67 7.04
C SER A 12 -20.84 6.94 7.78
N LYS A 13 -22.00 6.90 8.46
CA LYS A 13 -22.54 8.02 9.26
C LYS A 13 -22.76 9.34 8.48
N VAL A 14 -22.98 9.26 7.17
CA VAL A 14 -23.23 10.44 6.31
C VAL A 14 -24.57 11.10 6.66
N ARG A 15 -24.53 12.37 7.06
CA ARG A 15 -25.67 13.27 7.23
C ARG A 15 -25.86 14.12 5.97
N ALA A 16 -27.06 14.65 5.75
CA ALA A 16 -27.38 15.46 4.58
C ALA A 16 -26.41 16.65 4.36
N LYS A 17 -25.94 17.28 5.46
CA LYS A 17 -24.98 18.39 5.42
C LYS A 17 -23.59 17.99 4.90
N GLU A 18 -23.25 16.72 5.00
CA GLU A 18 -21.91 16.19 4.70
C GLU A 18 -21.79 15.69 3.26
N VAL A 19 -22.94 15.51 2.59
CA VAL A 19 -22.98 15.19 1.15
C VAL A 19 -22.25 16.25 0.33
N ALA A 20 -22.43 17.52 0.66
CA ALA A 20 -21.74 18.62 -0.03
C ALA A 20 -20.20 18.54 0.11
N VAL A 21 -19.71 18.03 1.25
CA VAL A 21 -18.28 17.82 1.49
C VAL A 21 -17.77 16.66 0.64
N ILE A 22 -18.52 15.56 0.55
CA ILE A 22 -18.19 14.42 -0.32
C ILE A 22 -18.13 14.88 -1.79
N VAL A 23 -19.10 15.69 -2.25
CA VAL A 23 -19.10 16.22 -3.61
C VAL A 23 -17.87 17.09 -3.88
N LYS A 24 -17.60 18.08 -3.01
CA LYS A 24 -16.46 19.01 -3.21
C LYS A 24 -15.11 18.32 -3.11
N GLN A 25 -14.91 17.48 -2.10
CA GLN A 25 -13.60 16.92 -1.79
C GLN A 25 -13.33 15.65 -2.60
N HIS A 26 -14.30 14.74 -2.69
CA HIS A 26 -14.13 13.46 -3.36
C HIS A 26 -14.45 13.57 -4.85
N LEU A 27 -15.67 13.97 -5.22
CA LEU A 27 -16.09 13.93 -6.64
C LEU A 27 -15.40 15.00 -7.49
N LEU A 28 -15.26 16.22 -6.97
CA LEU A 28 -14.59 17.32 -7.68
C LEU A 28 -13.09 17.40 -7.38
N GLY A 29 -12.70 17.13 -6.13
CA GLY A 29 -11.34 17.27 -5.65
C GLY A 29 -10.49 16.00 -5.70
N ASN A 30 -11.07 14.89 -6.16
CA ASN A 30 -10.45 13.56 -6.27
C ASN A 30 -9.76 13.08 -4.97
N ARG A 31 -10.28 13.49 -3.81
CA ARG A 31 -9.72 13.19 -2.49
C ARG A 31 -10.79 12.63 -1.55
N PRO A 32 -10.67 11.39 -1.08
CA PRO A 32 -11.67 10.80 -0.19
C PRO A 32 -11.68 11.48 1.18
N VAL A 33 -12.87 11.54 1.79
CA VAL A 33 -13.11 12.19 3.08
C VAL A 33 -12.76 11.23 4.21
N LYS A 34 -11.48 11.21 4.61
CA LYS A 34 -10.88 10.20 5.50
C LYS A 34 -11.62 9.93 6.81
N TYR A 35 -12.17 10.97 7.46
CA TYR A 35 -12.86 10.83 8.75
C TYR A 35 -14.25 10.17 8.64
N MET A 36 -14.77 9.99 7.43
CA MET A 36 -16.05 9.31 7.15
C MET A 36 -15.87 7.95 6.47
N LEU A 37 -14.63 7.62 6.10
CA LEU A 37 -14.34 6.34 5.47
C LEU A 37 -14.70 5.21 6.43
N TYR A 38 -15.42 4.23 5.90
CA TYR A 38 -15.76 3.05 6.66
C TYR A 38 -14.47 2.25 6.94
N PRO A 39 -14.06 2.10 8.23
CA PRO A 39 -12.73 1.58 8.59
C PRO A 39 -12.50 0.14 8.12
N GLN A 40 -13.56 -0.65 8.03
CA GLN A 40 -13.45 -2.08 7.69
C GLN A 40 -13.15 -2.32 6.21
N VAL A 41 -13.46 -1.37 5.33
CA VAL A 41 -13.23 -1.51 3.87
C VAL A 41 -11.93 -0.83 3.43
N HIS A 42 -11.38 0.06 4.25
CA HIS A 42 -10.08 0.71 4.02
C HIS A 42 -9.00 0.17 4.97
N GLY A 43 -9.25 -0.98 5.59
CA GLY A 43 -8.31 -1.68 6.45
C GLY A 43 -7.04 -2.01 5.68
N SER A 44 -5.97 -1.27 5.99
CA SER A 44 -4.57 -1.57 5.69
C SER A 44 -4.27 -1.94 4.23
N GLN A 45 -4.16 -0.93 3.37
CA GLN A 45 -3.09 -0.95 2.35
C GLN A 45 -1.74 -0.85 3.09
N GLN A 46 -1.38 -1.89 3.85
CA GLN A 46 -0.07 -2.02 4.48
C GLN A 46 0.94 -2.06 3.33
N ASN A 47 1.82 -1.07 3.29
CA ASN A 47 2.78 -0.85 2.22
C ASN A 47 3.78 -2.01 2.13
N SER A 48 3.37 -3.11 1.51
CA SER A 48 4.13 -4.38 1.42
C SER A 48 5.42 -4.23 0.60
N ILE A 49 5.57 -3.12 -0.13
CA ILE A 49 6.71 -2.83 -0.99
C ILE A 49 8.03 -2.85 -0.20
N TRP A 50 8.06 -2.29 1.01
CA TRP A 50 9.27 -2.26 1.83
C TRP A 50 9.67 -3.64 2.37
N ILE A 51 8.69 -4.50 2.65
CA ILE A 51 8.91 -5.87 3.12
C ILE A 51 9.57 -6.69 2.01
N TRP A 52 9.07 -6.58 0.78
CA TRP A 52 9.67 -7.21 -0.39
C TRP A 52 11.05 -6.66 -0.73
N ALA A 53 11.25 -5.33 -0.58
CA ALA A 53 12.57 -4.73 -0.80
C ALA A 53 13.63 -5.26 0.19
N ILE A 54 13.28 -5.41 1.47
CA ILE A 54 14.18 -5.98 2.49
C ILE A 54 14.46 -7.45 2.19
N ALA A 55 13.44 -8.25 1.88
CA ALA A 55 13.60 -9.65 1.53
C ALA A 55 14.52 -9.83 0.31
N PHE A 56 14.35 -8.99 -0.70
CA PHE A 56 15.18 -8.99 -1.90
C PHE A 56 16.63 -8.58 -1.60
N ALA A 57 16.84 -7.56 -0.76
CA ALA A 57 18.18 -7.15 -0.35
C ALA A 57 18.93 -8.25 0.42
N LEU A 58 18.23 -8.95 1.33
CA LEU A 58 18.79 -10.10 2.06
C LEU A 58 19.13 -11.27 1.13
N LEU A 59 18.25 -11.57 0.16
CA LEU A 59 18.49 -12.60 -0.86
C LEU A 59 19.74 -12.26 -1.69
N MET A 60 19.88 -11.02 -2.14
CA MET A 60 21.02 -10.57 -2.94
C MET A 60 22.34 -10.68 -2.16
N ALA A 61 22.34 -10.24 -0.89
CA ALA A 61 23.52 -10.37 -0.03
C ALA A 61 23.92 -11.85 0.17
N PHE A 62 22.94 -12.74 0.32
CA PHE A 62 23.17 -14.18 0.42
C PHE A 62 23.77 -14.77 -0.86
N CYS A 63 23.20 -14.44 -2.03
CA CYS A 63 23.72 -14.89 -3.33
C CYS A 63 25.16 -14.40 -3.58
N ILE A 64 25.46 -13.14 -3.25
CA ILE A 64 26.81 -12.57 -3.36
C ILE A 64 27.77 -13.32 -2.44
N GLY A 65 27.36 -13.59 -1.19
CA GLY A 65 28.14 -14.38 -0.25
C GLY A 65 28.48 -15.78 -0.78
N ILE A 66 27.48 -16.48 -1.35
CA ILE A 66 27.68 -17.80 -1.98
C ILE A 66 28.67 -17.70 -3.15
N ALA A 67 28.49 -16.71 -4.04
CA ALA A 67 29.36 -16.54 -5.20
C ALA A 67 30.82 -16.29 -4.79
N VAL A 68 31.06 -15.50 -3.74
CA VAL A 68 32.41 -15.26 -3.19
C VAL A 68 32.99 -16.53 -2.57
N VAL A 69 32.20 -17.30 -1.81
CA VAL A 69 32.66 -18.55 -1.19
C VAL A 69 33.02 -19.61 -2.24
N ILE A 70 32.21 -19.76 -3.28
CA ILE A 70 32.47 -20.67 -4.39
C ILE A 70 33.68 -20.19 -5.21
N GLY A 71 33.74 -18.89 -5.53
CA GLY A 71 34.85 -18.30 -6.30
C GLY A 71 36.20 -18.43 -5.59
N ARG A 72 36.24 -18.33 -4.26
CA ARG A 72 37.47 -18.54 -3.48
C ARG A 72 37.94 -20.00 -3.43
N ARG A 73 37.07 -20.97 -3.74
CA ARG A 73 37.44 -22.39 -3.90
C ARG A 73 37.95 -22.74 -5.31
N TYR A 74 37.86 -21.81 -6.26
CA TYR A 74 38.25 -21.99 -7.66
C TYR A 74 39.59 -21.31 -8.02
N VAL A 75 40.47 -21.10 -7.05
CA VAL A 75 41.88 -20.79 -7.31
C VAL A 75 42.68 -22.09 -7.17
N PRO A 76 42.86 -22.86 -8.25
CA PRO A 76 43.83 -23.95 -8.24
C PRO A 76 45.23 -23.31 -8.25
N THR A 77 45.99 -23.55 -7.19
CA THR A 77 47.47 -23.45 -7.20
C THR A 77 48.05 -24.51 -8.10
#